data_AF-A0A7S0XRP8-F1
#
_entry.id   AF-A0A7S0XRP8-F1
#
_cell.length_a   1.000
_cell.length_b   1.000
_cell.length_c   1.000
_cell.angle_alpha   90.00
_cell.angle_beta   90.00
_cell.angle_gamma   90.00
#
_symmetry.space_group_name_H-M   'P 1'
#
loop_
_entity.id
_entity.type
_entity.pdbx_description
1 polymer ?
#
loop_
_entity_poly.entity_id
_entity_poly.type
_entity_poly.pdbx_seq_one_letter_code
_entity_poly.pdbx_strand_id
1 'polypeptide(L)'
;SYQALKALLPAWERGPPAVHVLPAFQVAAGEPLPLTKSELEALASRGRASQVHPEPSRMQAHVNTDYRKWWNAVSEYKVNYTMPYEPYFAASKRVPRYPNEFAGYGNDKTAHCLEVWYSGMQFLVVPGVF
;
A
#
# COMPACT_ATOMS: atom_id res chain seq x y z
N SER A 1 -5.66 6.93 -20.87
CA SER A 1 -4.69 5.82 -20.99
C SER A 1 -3.49 6.10 -20.09
N TYR A 2 -2.71 5.08 -19.72
CA TYR A 2 -1.48 5.21 -18.91
C TYR A 2 -0.51 6.29 -19.44
N GLN A 3 -0.43 6.44 -20.77
CA GLN A 3 0.41 7.45 -21.41
C GLN A 3 -0.12 8.88 -21.24
N ALA A 4 -1.44 9.07 -21.16
CA ALA A 4 -2.05 10.38 -20.96
C ALA A 4 -1.81 10.92 -19.54
N LEU A 5 -1.79 10.04 -18.53
CA LEU A 5 -1.53 10.40 -17.13
C LEU A 5 -0.10 10.91 -16.92
N LYS A 6 0.90 10.29 -17.57
CA LYS A 6 2.30 10.72 -17.46
C LYS A 6 2.55 12.14 -17.98
N ALA A 7 1.82 12.55 -19.02
CA ALA A 7 1.99 13.85 -19.66
C ALA A 7 1.47 15.02 -18.80
N LEU A 8 0.70 14.73 -17.75
CA LEU A 8 0.07 15.73 -16.87
C LEU A 8 0.82 15.92 -15.55
N LEU A 9 1.87 15.13 -15.27
CA LEU A 9 2.56 15.17 -13.99
C LEU A 9 3.57 16.33 -13.91
N PRO A 10 3.58 17.12 -12.81
CA PRO A 10 4.52 18.23 -12.64
C PRO A 10 5.96 17.74 -12.44
N ALA A 11 6.93 18.57 -12.84
CA ALA A 11 8.35 18.33 -12.57
C ALA A 11 8.65 18.51 -11.07
N TRP A 12 9.05 17.45 -10.38
CA TRP A 12 9.38 17.43 -8.96
C TRP A 12 10.91 17.48 -8.74
N GLU A 13 11.36 18.15 -7.67
CA GLU A 13 12.78 18.21 -7.28
C GLU A 13 13.27 16.87 -6.71
N ARG A 14 14.46 16.42 -7.12
CA ARG A 14 14.94 15.04 -6.95
C ARG A 14 15.76 14.79 -5.67
N GLY A 15 15.19 13.98 -4.75
CA GLY A 15 15.83 13.23 -3.65
C GLY A 15 14.74 12.68 -2.69
N PRO A 16 14.68 11.39 -2.29
CA PRO A 16 13.36 10.76 -2.13
C PRO A 16 12.70 11.01 -0.75
N PRO A 17 11.60 11.77 -0.66
CA PRO A 17 10.61 11.55 0.40
C PRO A 17 9.98 10.18 0.17
N ALA A 18 10.14 9.26 1.11
CA ALA A 18 9.45 7.99 1.08
C ALA A 18 8.00 8.15 1.58
N VAL A 19 7.14 7.24 1.15
CA VAL A 19 5.88 6.95 1.83
C VAL A 19 6.02 5.62 2.57
N HIS A 20 5.46 5.57 3.77
CA HIS A 20 5.56 4.43 4.66
C HIS A 20 4.29 3.60 4.54
N VAL A 21 4.37 2.48 3.84
CA VAL A 21 3.27 1.54 3.64
C VAL A 21 3.00 0.80 4.94
N LEU A 22 1.74 0.83 5.36
CA LEU A 22 1.20 0.11 6.50
C LEU A 22 0.41 -1.09 5.95
N PRO A 23 0.93 -2.32 6.09
CA PRO A 23 0.22 -3.51 5.65
C PRO A 23 -1.09 -3.64 6.42
N ALA A 24 -2.19 -3.87 5.71
CA ALA A 24 -3.49 -4.00 6.33
C ALA A 24 -3.95 -5.45 6.32
N PHE A 25 -4.65 -5.84 7.37
CA PHE A 25 -5.18 -7.20 7.54
C PHE A 25 -6.68 -7.16 7.77
N GLN A 26 -7.33 -8.24 7.38
CA GLN A 26 -8.70 -8.53 7.77
C GLN A 26 -8.70 -9.71 8.75
N VAL A 27 -9.62 -9.66 9.71
CA VAL A 27 -9.84 -10.73 10.68
C VAL A 27 -11.22 -11.34 10.45
N ALA A 28 -11.35 -12.63 10.73
CA ALA A 28 -12.61 -13.33 10.65
C ALA A 28 -13.62 -12.74 11.65
N ALA A 29 -14.90 -12.74 11.27
CA ALA A 29 -15.97 -12.26 12.14
C ALA A 29 -15.93 -12.97 13.51
N GLY A 30 -16.13 -12.19 14.57
CA GLY A 30 -16.12 -12.67 15.96
C GLY A 30 -14.74 -12.77 16.62
N GLU A 31 -13.63 -12.61 15.88
CA GLU A 31 -12.30 -12.48 16.49
C GLU A 31 -12.08 -11.05 16.99
N PRO A 32 -11.36 -10.87 18.11
CA PRO A 32 -10.89 -9.54 18.52
C PRO A 32 -9.89 -8.99 17.50
N LEU A 33 -9.84 -7.66 17.36
CA LEU A 33 -8.80 -7.01 16.56
C LEU A 33 -7.44 -7.18 17.26
N PRO A 34 -6.43 -7.74 16.57
CA PRO A 34 -5.09 -7.86 17.14
C PRO A 34 -4.46 -6.48 17.31
N LEU A 35 -3.84 -6.25 18.46
CA LEU A 35 -3.11 -5.02 18.78
C LEU A 35 -1.61 -5.19 18.57
N THR A 36 -1.13 -6.43 18.52
CA THR A 36 0.28 -6.76 18.31
C THR A 36 0.47 -7.71 17.14
N LYS A 37 1.69 -7.69 16.57
CA LYS A 37 2.05 -8.58 15.45
C LYS A 37 1.97 -10.06 15.85
N SER A 38 2.29 -10.38 17.10
CA SER A 38 2.19 -11.74 17.62
C SER A 38 0.75 -12.23 17.71
N GLU A 39 -0.19 -11.38 18.16
CA GLU A 39 -1.62 -11.71 18.17
C GLU A 39 -2.16 -11.92 16.75
N LEU A 40 -1.76 -11.05 15.81
CA LEU A 40 -2.13 -11.17 14.41
C LEU A 40 -1.58 -12.47 13.79
N GLU A 41 -0.34 -12.84 14.11
CA GLU A 41 0.28 -14.09 13.67
C GLU A 41 -0.42 -15.32 14.26
N ALA A 42 -0.83 -15.26 15.53
CA ALA A 42 -1.63 -16.30 16.16
C ALA A 42 -3.00 -16.47 15.50
N LEU A 43 -3.63 -15.39 15.02
CA LEU A 43 -4.85 -15.47 14.22
C LEU A 43 -4.59 -16.02 12.81
N ALA A 44 -3.54 -15.56 12.15
CA ALA A 44 -3.19 -15.97 10.79
C ALA A 44 -2.83 -17.45 10.70
N SER A 45 -2.07 -17.98 11.67
CA SER A 45 -1.72 -19.41 11.76
C SER A 45 -2.94 -20.32 11.92
N ARG A 46 -4.05 -19.81 12.47
CA ARG A 46 -5.34 -20.51 12.58
C ARG A 46 -6.26 -20.26 11.38
N GLY A 47 -5.79 -19.55 10.36
CA GLY A 47 -6.60 -19.15 9.19
C GLY A 47 -7.68 -18.13 9.52
N ARG A 48 -7.54 -17.38 10.62
CA ARG A 48 -8.52 -16.40 11.10
C ARG A 48 -8.13 -14.94 10.84
N ALA A 49 -6.95 -14.71 10.28
CA ALA A 49 -6.54 -13.41 9.75
C ALA A 49 -5.79 -13.60 8.42
N SER A 50 -5.90 -12.61 7.54
CA SER A 50 -5.18 -12.56 6.27
C SER A 50 -4.90 -11.11 5.90
N GLN A 51 -4.07 -10.88 4.87
CA GLN A 51 -4.04 -9.56 4.22
C GLN A 51 -5.46 -9.13 3.82
N VAL A 52 -5.69 -7.81 3.76
CA VAL A 52 -6.93 -7.26 3.19
C VAL A 52 -7.10 -7.67 1.73
N HIS A 53 -8.36 -7.78 1.31
CA HIS A 53 -8.74 -8.08 -0.07
C HIS A 53 -8.05 -9.34 -0.64
N PRO A 54 -8.09 -10.49 0.06
CA PRO A 54 -7.42 -11.71 -0.40
C PRO A 54 -8.12 -12.37 -1.61
N GLU A 55 -9.31 -11.89 -2.00
CA GLU A 55 -10.04 -12.37 -3.17
C GLU A 55 -9.26 -12.11 -4.49
N PRO A 56 -9.23 -13.06 -5.44
CA PRO A 56 -8.44 -12.92 -6.67
C PRO A 56 -8.69 -11.64 -7.47
N SER A 57 -9.93 -11.14 -7.44
CA SER A 57 -10.32 -9.91 -8.16
C SER A 57 -9.74 -8.62 -7.57
N ARG A 58 -9.26 -8.64 -6.31
CA ARG A 58 -8.73 -7.46 -5.62
C ARG A 58 -7.31 -7.63 -5.07
N MET A 59 -6.85 -8.87 -4.92
CA MET A 59 -5.51 -9.20 -4.41
C MET A 59 -4.39 -8.46 -5.16
N GLN A 60 -4.55 -8.27 -6.47
CA GLN A 60 -3.54 -7.62 -7.31
C GLN A 60 -3.25 -6.18 -6.83
N ALA A 61 -4.22 -5.47 -6.26
CA ALA A 61 -4.02 -4.11 -5.75
C ALA A 61 -3.12 -4.04 -4.50
N HIS A 62 -2.80 -5.17 -3.87
CA HIS A 62 -1.99 -5.20 -2.65
C HIS A 62 -0.75 -6.10 -2.75
N VAL A 63 -0.57 -6.83 -3.86
CA VAL A 63 0.49 -7.84 -3.99
C VAL A 63 1.90 -7.26 -3.83
N ASN A 64 2.12 -6.01 -4.25
CA ASN A 64 3.45 -5.38 -4.17
C ASN A 64 3.91 -5.11 -2.73
N THR A 65 3.01 -5.12 -1.74
CA THR A 65 3.36 -5.02 -0.31
C THR A 65 4.17 -6.24 0.16
N ASP A 66 4.10 -7.38 -0.53
CA ASP A 66 4.78 -8.62 -0.17
C ASP A 66 4.54 -9.03 1.29
N TYR A 67 3.29 -9.38 1.60
CA TYR A 67 2.87 -9.81 2.94
C TYR A 67 3.65 -11.02 3.44
N ARG A 68 4.15 -11.89 2.55
CA ARG A 68 4.99 -13.03 2.95
C ARG A 68 6.30 -12.55 3.57
N LYS A 69 6.93 -11.54 2.97
CA LYS A 69 8.13 -10.90 3.52
C LYS A 69 7.83 -10.15 4.82
N TRP A 70 6.69 -9.48 4.93
CA TRP A 70 6.35 -8.67 6.11
C TRP A 70 6.40 -9.45 7.44
N TRP A 71 5.95 -10.72 7.43
CA TRP A 71 5.92 -11.56 8.64
C TRP A 71 7.29 -11.67 9.30
N ASN A 72 8.36 -11.77 8.52
CA ASN A 72 9.72 -11.96 9.03
C ASN A 72 10.58 -10.70 8.95
N ALA A 73 10.05 -9.60 8.40
CA ALA A 73 10.80 -8.35 8.27
C ALA A 73 11.08 -7.72 9.64
N VAL A 74 12.34 -7.37 9.88
CA VAL A 74 12.82 -6.61 11.05
C VAL A 74 13.28 -5.20 10.69
N SER A 75 13.35 -4.89 9.39
CA SER A 75 13.66 -3.57 8.83
C SER A 75 12.69 -3.24 7.71
N GLU A 76 12.53 -1.95 7.42
CA GLU A 76 11.75 -1.50 6.27
C GLU A 76 12.27 -2.12 4.97
N TYR A 77 11.37 -2.33 4.01
CA TYR A 77 11.74 -2.81 2.69
C TYR A 77 11.00 -2.09 1.58
N LYS A 78 11.72 -1.87 0.48
CA LYS A 78 11.20 -1.18 -0.69
C LYS A 78 10.24 -2.08 -1.47
N VAL A 79 9.11 -1.50 -1.84
CA VAL A 79 8.14 -2.09 -2.76
C VAL A 79 8.69 -2.06 -4.20
N ASN A 80 8.59 -3.19 -4.91
CA ASN A 80 8.77 -3.22 -6.36
C ASN A 80 7.43 -2.84 -7.03
N TYR A 81 7.26 -1.55 -7.33
CA TYR A 81 5.99 -1.01 -7.76
C TYR A 81 5.53 -1.55 -9.11
N THR A 82 4.31 -2.07 -9.17
CA THR A 82 3.57 -2.39 -10.41
C THR A 82 2.11 -1.96 -10.28
N MET A 83 1.46 -1.55 -11.37
CA MET A 83 0.04 -1.18 -11.34
C MET A 83 -0.85 -2.42 -11.57
N PRO A 84 -2.03 -2.55 -10.92
CA PRO A 84 -2.59 -1.68 -9.88
C PRO A 84 -1.92 -1.87 -8.51
N TYR A 85 -1.84 -0.80 -7.73
CA TYR A 85 -1.36 -0.84 -6.35
C TYR A 85 -2.07 0.22 -5.52
N GLU A 86 -2.74 -0.19 -4.46
CA GLU A 86 -3.56 0.64 -3.58
C GLU A 86 -3.25 0.38 -2.10
N PRO A 87 -1.99 0.55 -1.65
CA PRO A 87 -1.64 0.38 -0.25
C PRO A 87 -2.26 1.47 0.63
N TYR A 88 -2.34 1.17 1.92
CA TYR A 88 -2.45 2.21 2.94
C TYR A 88 -1.03 2.69 3.27
N PHE A 89 -0.80 3.99 3.29
CA PHE A 89 0.50 4.55 3.63
C PHE A 89 0.39 5.87 4.40
N ALA A 90 1.37 6.11 5.26
CA ALA A 90 1.62 7.41 5.85
C ALA A 90 2.63 8.18 5.00
N ALA A 91 2.39 9.48 4.81
CA ALA A 91 3.26 10.34 4.01
C ALA A 91 3.30 11.75 4.59
N SER A 92 4.38 12.49 4.27
CA SER A 92 4.43 13.92 4.55
C SER A 92 3.37 14.67 3.73
N LYS A 93 3.00 15.89 4.15
CA LYS A 93 2.08 16.76 3.39
C LYS A 93 2.59 17.17 2.00
N ARG A 94 3.86 16.86 1.67
CA ARG A 94 4.49 17.11 0.37
C ARG A 94 4.23 16.01 -0.66
N VAL A 95 3.58 14.91 -0.27
CA VAL A 95 3.11 13.89 -1.21
C VAL A 95 2.15 14.54 -2.23
N PRO A 96 2.18 14.13 -3.52
CA PRO A 96 1.18 14.56 -4.48
C PRO A 96 -0.23 14.49 -3.89
N ARG A 97 -1.02 15.54 -4.11
CA ARG A 97 -2.39 15.57 -3.64
C ARG A 97 -3.23 14.71 -4.54
N TYR A 98 -4.33 14.22 -3.98
CA TYR A 98 -5.28 13.46 -4.76
C TYR A 98 -5.82 14.33 -5.90
N PRO A 99 -5.66 13.91 -7.16
CA PRO A 99 -6.23 14.64 -8.28
C PRO A 99 -7.76 14.51 -8.23
N ASN A 100 -8.46 15.64 -8.08
CA ASN A 100 -9.92 15.67 -7.97
C ASN A 100 -10.61 15.19 -9.26
N GLU A 101 -9.90 15.23 -10.38
CA GLU A 101 -10.36 14.83 -11.71
C GLU A 101 -10.69 13.33 -11.79
N PHE A 102 -10.16 12.51 -10.86
CA PHE A 102 -10.39 11.06 -10.82
C PHE A 102 -11.34 10.63 -9.69
N ALA A 103 -11.85 11.58 -8.90
CA ALA A 103 -12.80 11.27 -7.83
C ALA A 103 -14.09 10.67 -8.42
N GLY A 104 -14.50 9.50 -7.92
CA GLY A 104 -15.76 8.84 -8.30
C GLY A 104 -15.73 7.97 -9.56
N TYR A 105 -14.60 7.87 -10.27
CA TYR A 105 -14.46 7.04 -11.48
C TYR A 105 -13.97 5.61 -11.23
N GLY A 106 -13.56 5.29 -9.99
CA GLY A 106 -12.81 4.07 -9.66
C GLY A 106 -11.33 4.18 -10.09
N ASN A 107 -10.45 3.40 -9.44
CA ASN A 107 -8.97 3.49 -9.57
C ASN A 107 -8.36 4.82 -9.10
N ASP A 108 -9.13 5.57 -8.32
CA ASP A 108 -8.76 6.86 -7.81
C ASP A 108 -7.50 6.74 -6.89
N LYS A 109 -7.46 5.71 -6.03
CA LYS A 109 -6.29 5.33 -5.23
C LYS A 109 -5.13 4.83 -6.09
N THR A 110 -5.39 3.96 -7.07
CA THR A 110 -4.35 3.47 -7.98
C THR A 110 -3.70 4.61 -8.77
N ALA A 111 -4.47 5.58 -9.24
CA ALA A 111 -3.97 6.75 -9.97
C ALA A 111 -3.11 7.65 -9.06
N HIS A 112 -3.55 7.88 -7.82
CA HIS A 112 -2.75 8.61 -6.84
C HIS A 112 -1.44 7.90 -6.50
N CYS A 113 -1.47 6.58 -6.24
CA CYS A 113 -0.25 5.81 -5.98
C CYS A 113 0.72 5.82 -7.18
N LEU A 114 0.18 5.83 -8.40
CA LEU A 114 0.97 5.98 -9.62
C LEU A 114 1.68 7.32 -9.65
N GLU A 115 0.96 8.41 -9.38
CA GLU A 115 1.53 9.76 -9.34
C GLU A 115 2.60 9.88 -8.26
N VAL A 116 2.36 9.35 -7.06
CA VAL A 116 3.35 9.28 -5.98
C VAL A 116 4.62 8.55 -6.45
N TRP A 117 4.48 7.37 -7.06
CA TRP A 117 5.63 6.63 -7.58
C TRP A 117 6.37 7.38 -8.69
N TYR A 118 5.64 8.01 -9.62
CA TYR A 118 6.21 8.84 -10.68
C TYR A 118 6.91 10.10 -10.17
N SER A 119 6.51 10.59 -8.99
CA SER A 119 7.18 11.68 -8.28
C SER A 119 8.53 11.29 -7.67
N GLY A 120 9.03 10.07 -7.96
CA GLY A 120 10.30 9.56 -7.46
C GLY A 120 10.29 9.11 -6.01
N MET A 121 9.12 9.17 -5.36
CA MET A 121 8.94 8.70 -3.99
C MET A 121 9.02 7.18 -3.94
N GLN A 122 9.65 6.67 -2.88
CA GLN A 122 9.73 5.25 -2.64
C GLN A 122 8.60 4.82 -1.72
N PHE A 123 8.00 3.66 -2.00
CA PHE A 123 7.10 2.99 -1.09
C PHE A 123 7.94 2.05 -0.22
N LEU A 124 7.99 2.32 1.09
CA LEU A 124 8.71 1.51 2.08
C LEU A 124 7.71 0.84 2.98
N VAL A 125 7.68 -0.49 3.01
CA VAL A 125 6.82 -1.24 3.92
C VAL A 125 7.44 -1.25 5.31
N VAL A 126 6.66 -0.84 6.29
CA VAL A 126 7.10 -0.78 7.69
C VAL A 126 6.84 -2.12 8.39
N PRO A 127 7.86 -2.76 8.99
CA PRO A 127 7.66 -3.96 9.79
C PRO A 127 7.02 -3.62 11.14
N GLY A 128 6.25 -4.56 11.70
CA GLY A 128 5.80 -4.46 13.10
C GLY A 128 4.63 -3.50 13.36
N VAL A 129 4.15 -2.81 12.32
CA VAL A 129 2.93 -1.98 12.36
C VAL A 129 1.96 -2.45 11.29
N PHE A 130 0.66 -2.43 11.61
CA PHE A 130 -0.43 -2.83 10.74
C PHE A 130 -1.78 -2.26 11.21
#